data_AF-A0A0C9ZZ80-F1
#
_entry.id   AF-A0A0C9ZZ80-F1
#
_cell.length_a   1.000
_cell.length_b   1.000
_cell.length_c   1.000
_cell.angle_alpha   90.00
_cell.angle_beta   90.00
_cell.angle_gamma   90.00
#
_symmetry.space_group_name_H-M   'P 1'
#
loop_
_entity.id
_entity.type
_entity.pdbx_description
1 polymer ?
#
loop_
_entity_poly.entity_id
_entity_poly.type
_entity_poly.pdbx_seq_one_letter_code
_entity_poly.pdbx_strand_id
1 'polypeptide(L)'
;MRHTGLPSEFRSLYRLFLRTNSAVVLHHSPSKTQVRRLWRPVFNSAASIIQRLERKGIRSSEREYLVQWLYTWHKRVDHTLSLLATAAVSRGLAHKITRNLKWLRQNHVLWVEKSYYAHRHYWKPQLPQTSEKYLPYPLPKPGSRPDQILRNNRKMRLFDEQCSNAIGEVVKMAEGRHGIILGRLHLKPWKHERSS
;
A
#
# COMPACT_ATOMS: atom_id res chain seq x y z
N MET A 1 -35.07 0.07 2.60
CA MET A 1 -34.06 -0.17 3.67
C MET A 1 -32.68 0.10 3.10
N ARG A 2 -31.95 1.10 3.61
CA ARG A 2 -30.57 1.37 3.19
C ARG A 2 -29.67 0.40 3.97
N HIS A 3 -29.10 -0.60 3.32
CA HIS A 3 -28.05 -1.40 3.93
C HIS A 3 -26.81 -0.51 4.09
N THR A 4 -26.56 -0.01 5.31
CA THR A 4 -25.40 0.83 5.62
C THR A 4 -24.11 0.01 5.80
N GLY A 5 -24.17 -1.30 5.59
CA GLY A 5 -23.06 -2.23 5.77
C GLY A 5 -22.78 -3.03 4.50
N LEU A 6 -21.49 -3.33 4.27
CA LEU A 6 -21.05 -4.20 3.18
C LEU A 6 -21.75 -5.58 3.26
N PRO A 7 -21.96 -6.26 2.11
CA PRO A 7 -22.54 -7.60 2.07
C PRO A 7 -21.88 -8.58 3.05
N SER A 8 -22.67 -9.48 3.63
CA SER A 8 -22.18 -10.50 4.58
C SER A 8 -21.11 -11.39 3.95
N GLU A 9 -21.25 -11.73 2.68
CA GLU A 9 -20.29 -12.52 1.90
C GLU A 9 -18.92 -11.84 1.85
N PHE A 10 -18.88 -10.55 1.47
CA PHE A 10 -17.64 -9.78 1.44
C PHE A 10 -16.95 -9.73 2.81
N ARG A 11 -17.72 -9.51 3.88
CA ARG A 11 -17.20 -9.50 5.26
C ARG A 11 -16.63 -10.86 5.66
N SER A 12 -17.30 -11.95 5.28
CA SER A 12 -16.87 -13.32 5.56
C SER A 12 -15.59 -13.66 4.80
N LEU A 13 -15.52 -13.32 3.51
CA LEU A 13 -14.32 -13.48 2.69
C LEU A 13 -13.14 -12.70 3.26
N TYR A 14 -13.34 -11.43 3.65
CA TYR A 14 -12.29 -10.63 4.26
C TYR A 14 -11.80 -11.23 5.59
N ARG A 15 -12.70 -11.73 6.44
CA ARG A 15 -12.33 -12.41 7.69
C ARG A 15 -11.53 -13.69 7.43
N LEU A 16 -11.95 -14.50 6.45
CA LEU A 16 -11.21 -15.69 6.03
C LEU A 16 -9.80 -15.31 5.56
N PHE A 17 -9.70 -14.31 4.68
CA PHE A 17 -8.42 -13.79 4.20
C PHE A 17 -7.50 -13.34 5.34
N LEU A 18 -8.04 -12.63 6.34
CA LEU A 18 -7.28 -12.21 7.52
C LEU A 18 -6.78 -13.39 8.36
N ARG A 19 -7.58 -14.45 8.51
CA ARG A 19 -7.19 -15.68 9.22
C ARG A 19 -6.10 -16.43 8.46
N THR A 20 -6.26 -16.63 7.16
CA THR A 20 -5.25 -17.29 6.31
C THR A 20 -3.94 -16.52 6.34
N ASN A 21 -3.98 -15.19 6.19
CA ASN A 21 -2.81 -14.33 6.29
C ASN A 21 -2.08 -14.51 7.64
N SER A 22 -2.84 -14.57 8.75
CA SER A 22 -2.27 -14.85 10.08
C SER A 22 -1.57 -16.21 10.14
N ALA A 23 -2.15 -17.25 9.54
CA ALA A 23 -1.56 -18.59 9.50
C ALA A 23 -0.27 -18.63 8.66
N VAL A 24 -0.24 -17.97 7.50
CA VAL A 24 0.95 -17.94 6.62
C VAL A 24 2.19 -17.37 7.31
N VAL A 25 1.99 -16.37 8.16
CA VAL A 25 3.08 -15.75 8.92
C VAL A 25 3.30 -16.41 10.28
N LEU A 26 2.75 -17.60 10.51
CA LEU A 26 2.85 -18.36 11.77
C LEU A 26 2.45 -17.50 12.98
N HIS A 27 1.39 -16.71 12.81
CA HIS A 27 0.87 -15.77 13.81
C HIS A 27 1.85 -14.66 14.27
N HIS A 28 2.98 -14.48 13.59
CA HIS A 28 3.94 -13.41 13.90
C HIS A 28 3.34 -12.02 13.68
N SER A 29 3.03 -11.31 14.77
CA SER A 29 2.23 -10.08 14.76
C SER A 29 2.80 -8.94 13.88
N PRO A 30 4.11 -8.65 13.90
CA PRO A 30 4.70 -7.65 13.00
C PRO A 30 4.55 -8.03 11.53
N SER A 31 4.79 -9.29 11.18
CA SER A 31 4.66 -9.78 9.81
C SER A 31 3.21 -9.66 9.33
N LYS A 32 2.26 -10.14 10.16
CA LYS A 32 0.81 -10.05 9.91
C LYS A 32 0.38 -8.62 9.58
N THR A 33 0.91 -7.65 10.33
CA THR A 33 0.56 -6.23 10.14
C THR A 33 1.08 -5.69 8.81
N GLN A 34 2.34 -5.97 8.46
CA GLN A 34 2.95 -5.50 7.22
C GLN A 34 2.28 -6.11 5.99
N VAL A 35 2.07 -7.43 6.05
CA VAL A 35 1.41 -8.24 5.03
C VAL A 35 -0.01 -7.70 4.86
N ARG A 36 -0.84 -7.61 5.91
CA ARG A 36 -2.19 -7.00 5.85
C ARG A 36 -2.24 -5.60 5.21
N ARG A 37 -1.26 -4.73 5.50
CA ARG A 37 -1.20 -3.38 4.92
C ARG A 37 -1.04 -3.39 3.40
N LEU A 38 -0.47 -4.44 2.81
CA LEU A 38 -0.36 -4.59 1.35
C LEU A 38 -1.71 -4.91 0.70
N TRP A 39 -2.52 -5.80 1.27
CA TRP A 39 -3.81 -6.19 0.66
C TRP A 39 -4.96 -5.26 1.02
N ARG A 40 -4.88 -4.52 2.15
CA ARG A 40 -5.96 -3.62 2.57
C ARG A 40 -6.43 -2.64 1.48
N PRO A 41 -5.56 -1.98 0.69
CA PRO A 41 -5.99 -1.14 -0.42
C PRO A 41 -6.87 -1.88 -1.43
N VAL A 42 -6.54 -3.13 -1.76
CA VAL A 42 -7.29 -3.93 -2.73
C VAL A 42 -8.69 -4.25 -2.22
N PHE A 43 -8.83 -4.62 -0.95
CA PHE A 43 -10.14 -4.82 -0.31
C PHE A 43 -10.93 -3.52 -0.17
N ASN A 44 -10.28 -2.39 0.14
CA ASN A 44 -10.94 -1.10 0.18
C ASN A 44 -11.50 -0.70 -1.20
N SER A 45 -10.75 -0.95 -2.28
CA SER A 45 -11.22 -0.70 -3.65
C SER A 45 -12.43 -1.56 -3.98
N ALA A 46 -12.41 -2.86 -3.66
CA ALA A 46 -13.55 -3.74 -3.87
C ALA A 46 -14.78 -3.30 -3.06
N ALA A 47 -14.60 -2.92 -1.79
CA ALA A 47 -15.67 -2.38 -0.96
C ALA A 47 -16.29 -1.10 -1.56
N SER A 48 -15.45 -0.20 -2.09
CA SER A 48 -15.91 1.01 -2.78
C SER A 48 -16.71 0.69 -4.05
N ILE A 49 -16.34 -0.36 -4.79
CA ILE A 49 -17.03 -0.78 -6.01
C ILE A 49 -18.38 -1.42 -5.68
N ILE A 50 -18.45 -2.26 -4.65
CA ILE A 50 -19.71 -2.84 -4.15
C ILE A 50 -20.67 -1.73 -3.74
N GLN A 51 -20.19 -0.77 -2.93
CA GLN A 51 -21.00 0.39 -2.55
C GLN A 51 -21.42 1.25 -3.74
N ARG A 52 -20.57 1.35 -4.78
CA ARG A 52 -20.92 2.08 -6.01
C ARG A 52 -22.07 1.36 -6.72
N LEU A 53 -22.00 0.04 -6.88
CA LEU A 53 -23.04 -0.80 -7.50
C LEU A 53 -24.41 -0.74 -6.80
N GLU A 54 -24.42 -0.51 -5.49
CA GLU A 54 -25.66 -0.35 -4.71
C GLU A 54 -26.32 1.04 -4.89
N ARG A 55 -25.61 2.03 -5.47
CA ARG A 55 -26.18 3.36 -5.71
C ARG A 55 -27.19 3.31 -6.85
N LYS A 56 -28.33 3.98 -6.67
CA LYS A 56 -29.31 4.18 -7.73
C LYS A 56 -28.74 5.13 -8.80
N GLY A 57 -29.06 4.89 -10.08
CA GLY A 57 -28.73 5.80 -11.19
C GLY A 57 -27.42 5.51 -11.93
N ILE A 58 -26.84 4.33 -11.77
CA ILE A 58 -25.66 3.91 -12.57
C ILE A 58 -26.10 3.52 -13.98
N ARG A 59 -25.32 3.92 -14.99
CA ARG A 59 -25.54 3.53 -16.39
C ARG A 59 -25.34 2.01 -16.57
N SER A 60 -26.09 1.36 -17.47
CA SER A 60 -25.98 -0.10 -17.68
C SER A 60 -24.55 -0.55 -17.99
N SER A 61 -23.87 0.14 -18.90
CA SER A 61 -22.49 -0.17 -19.29
C SER A 61 -21.49 -0.06 -18.13
N GLU A 62 -21.66 0.94 -17.27
CA GLU A 62 -20.83 1.11 -16.08
C GLU A 62 -21.10 -0.01 -15.07
N ARG A 63 -22.37 -0.41 -14.91
CA ARG A 63 -22.76 -1.51 -14.03
C ARG A 63 -22.12 -2.83 -14.50
N GLU A 64 -22.22 -3.14 -15.79
CA GLU A 64 -21.61 -4.33 -16.39
C GLU A 64 -20.09 -4.36 -16.17
N TYR A 65 -19.40 -3.23 -16.40
CA TYR A 65 -17.97 -3.11 -16.12
C TYR A 65 -17.62 -3.38 -14.64
N LEU A 66 -18.36 -2.79 -13.70
CA LEU A 66 -18.11 -2.97 -12.27
C LEU A 66 -18.40 -4.41 -11.82
N VAL A 67 -19.42 -5.06 -12.37
CA VAL A 67 -19.72 -6.47 -12.13
C VAL A 67 -18.60 -7.35 -12.65
N GLN A 68 -18.12 -7.13 -13.89
CA GLN A 68 -17.02 -7.88 -14.47
C GLN A 68 -15.71 -7.69 -13.69
N TRP A 69 -15.48 -6.47 -13.19
CA TRP A 69 -14.34 -6.18 -12.33
C TRP A 69 -14.42 -6.97 -11.02
N LEU A 70 -15.59 -7.00 -10.36
CA LEU A 70 -15.80 -7.76 -9.12
C LEU A 70 -15.65 -9.27 -9.33
N TYR A 71 -16.18 -9.80 -10.45
CA TYR A 71 -16.00 -11.19 -10.81
C TYR A 71 -14.51 -11.55 -10.95
N THR A 72 -13.75 -10.73 -11.68
CA THR A 72 -12.31 -10.90 -11.83
C THR A 72 -11.60 -10.80 -10.47
N TRP A 73 -12.01 -9.84 -9.64
CA TRP A 73 -11.45 -9.66 -8.31
C TRP A 73 -11.70 -10.89 -7.42
N HIS A 74 -12.92 -11.44 -7.37
CA HIS A 74 -13.22 -12.67 -6.63
C HIS A 74 -12.32 -13.83 -7.08
N LYS A 75 -12.25 -14.09 -8.39
CA LYS A 75 -11.39 -15.14 -8.94
C LYS A 75 -9.93 -14.98 -8.50
N ARG A 76 -9.42 -13.75 -8.51
CA ARG A 76 -8.05 -13.47 -8.05
C ARG A 76 -7.88 -13.64 -6.55
N VAL A 77 -8.89 -13.29 -5.74
CA VAL A 77 -8.86 -13.53 -4.29
C VAL A 77 -8.83 -15.03 -4.02
N ASP A 78 -9.61 -15.84 -4.74
CA ASP A 78 -9.63 -17.29 -4.57
C ASP A 78 -8.26 -17.91 -4.86
N HIS A 79 -7.64 -17.57 -6.00
CA HIS A 79 -6.27 -18.02 -6.30
C HIS A 79 -5.25 -17.55 -5.25
N THR A 80 -5.44 -16.34 -4.72
CA THR A 80 -4.57 -15.81 -3.66
C THR A 80 -4.77 -16.58 -2.36
N LEU A 81 -6.00 -16.95 -2.00
CA LEU A 81 -6.30 -17.77 -0.83
C LEU A 81 -5.70 -19.16 -0.99
N SER A 82 -5.76 -19.78 -2.18
CA SER A 82 -5.08 -21.04 -2.47
C SER A 82 -3.57 -20.91 -2.27
N LEU A 83 -2.94 -19.87 -2.82
CA LEU A 83 -1.51 -19.60 -2.64
C LEU A 83 -1.15 -19.44 -1.15
N LEU A 84 -1.94 -18.68 -0.40
CA LEU A 84 -1.73 -18.46 1.04
C LEU A 84 -1.96 -19.75 1.84
N ALA A 85 -2.98 -20.55 1.52
CA ALA A 85 -3.20 -21.84 2.16
C ALA A 85 -1.98 -22.76 1.95
N THR A 86 -1.45 -22.84 0.73
CA THR A 86 -0.20 -23.55 0.43
C THR A 86 0.99 -22.97 1.20
N ALA A 87 1.08 -21.64 1.34
CA ALA A 87 2.16 -20.98 2.10
C ALA A 87 2.07 -21.20 3.63
N ALA A 88 0.88 -21.49 4.15
CA ALA A 88 0.67 -21.78 5.57
C ALA A 88 1.09 -23.21 5.92
N VAL A 89 0.84 -24.16 5.02
CA VAL A 89 1.19 -25.58 5.20
C VAL A 89 2.63 -25.85 4.79
N SER A 90 3.03 -25.35 3.62
CA SER A 90 4.37 -25.57 3.08
C SER A 90 5.30 -24.41 3.42
N ARG A 91 6.53 -24.71 3.84
CA ARG A 91 7.62 -23.73 3.96
C ARG A 91 8.35 -23.50 2.62
N GLY A 92 7.67 -23.78 1.50
CA GLY A 92 8.20 -23.75 0.15
C GLY A 92 8.21 -22.35 -0.48
N LEU A 93 8.09 -22.32 -1.81
CA LEU A 93 8.13 -21.08 -2.59
C LEU A 93 7.04 -20.08 -2.18
N ALA A 94 5.82 -20.56 -1.94
CA ALA A 94 4.70 -19.71 -1.53
C ALA A 94 4.99 -18.96 -0.20
N HIS A 95 5.61 -19.66 0.76
CA HIS A 95 6.05 -19.04 2.01
C HIS A 95 7.17 -18.01 1.79
N LYS A 96 8.14 -18.32 0.92
CA LYS A 96 9.20 -17.37 0.53
C LYS A 96 8.62 -16.11 -0.12
N ILE A 97 7.60 -16.24 -0.97
CA ILE A 97 6.90 -15.09 -1.57
C ILE A 97 6.28 -14.22 -0.48
N THR A 98 5.53 -14.78 0.47
CA THR A 98 4.92 -13.97 1.54
C THR A 98 5.96 -13.30 2.43
N ARG A 99 7.06 -14.00 2.75
CA ARG A 99 8.20 -13.42 3.46
C ARG A 99 8.80 -12.26 2.68
N ASN A 100 9.03 -12.42 1.37
CA ASN A 100 9.61 -11.37 0.53
C ASN A 100 8.69 -10.16 0.41
N LEU A 101 7.36 -10.36 0.29
CA LEU A 101 6.39 -9.26 0.31
C LEU A 101 6.42 -8.47 1.61
N LYS A 102 6.55 -9.15 2.76
CA LYS A 102 6.75 -8.50 4.06
C LYS A 102 8.01 -7.62 4.03
N TRP A 103 9.15 -8.17 3.59
CA TRP A 103 10.41 -7.44 3.49
C TRP A 103 10.31 -6.23 2.55
N LEU A 104 9.74 -6.43 1.36
CA LEU A 104 9.51 -5.37 0.39
C LEU A 104 8.70 -4.22 1.01
N ARG A 105 7.61 -4.54 1.71
CA ARG A 105 6.81 -3.52 2.40
C ARG A 105 7.60 -2.80 3.49
N GLN A 106 8.33 -3.54 4.32
CA GLN A 106 9.12 -2.96 5.41
C GLN A 106 10.20 -2.02 4.90
N ASN A 107 10.99 -2.48 3.92
CA ASN A 107 12.05 -1.67 3.31
C ASN A 107 11.49 -0.43 2.62
N HIS A 108 10.36 -0.57 1.93
CA HIS A 108 9.70 0.56 1.31
C HIS A 108 9.17 1.57 2.34
N VAL A 109 8.63 1.13 3.49
CA VAL A 109 8.24 2.06 4.57
C VAL A 109 9.44 2.79 5.12
N LEU A 110 10.53 2.08 5.42
CA LEU A 110 11.77 2.66 5.96
C LEU A 110 12.38 3.65 4.97
N TRP A 111 12.42 3.31 3.69
CA TRP A 111 12.90 4.19 2.63
C TRP A 111 12.06 5.47 2.59
N VAL A 112 10.72 5.36 2.61
CA VAL A 112 9.85 6.55 2.57
C VAL A 112 10.01 7.42 3.80
N GLU A 113 10.11 6.81 4.97
CA GLU A 113 10.28 7.54 6.23
C GLU A 113 11.59 8.33 6.22
N LYS A 114 12.68 7.70 5.79
CA LYS A 114 13.98 8.38 5.63
C LYS A 114 13.95 9.43 4.52
N SER A 115 13.32 9.15 3.38
CA SER A 115 13.37 10.02 2.21
C SER A 115 12.45 11.23 2.32
N TYR A 116 11.24 11.06 2.88
CA TYR A 116 10.22 12.11 2.92
C TYR A 116 9.97 12.66 4.32
N TYR A 117 10.28 11.91 5.39
CA TYR A 117 9.92 12.29 6.76
C TYR A 117 11.11 12.53 7.69
N ALA A 118 12.35 12.29 7.26
CA ALA A 118 13.55 12.52 8.09
C ALA A 118 13.71 13.96 8.59
N HIS A 119 13.11 14.93 7.90
CA HIS A 119 13.20 16.36 8.24
C HIS A 119 11.95 16.87 8.97
N ARG A 120 11.10 15.98 9.50
CA ARG A 120 9.95 16.42 10.30
C ARG A 120 10.44 16.96 11.64
N HIS A 121 10.26 18.25 11.84
CA HIS A 121 10.35 18.83 13.17
C HIS A 121 9.18 18.31 14.01
N TYR A 122 9.50 17.64 15.10
CA TYR A 122 8.52 17.33 16.12
C TYR A 122 8.20 18.62 16.89
N TRP A 123 6.91 18.89 17.08
CA TRP A 123 6.48 19.95 17.98
C TRP A 123 7.04 19.71 19.38
N LYS A 124 7.71 20.71 19.95
CA LYS A 124 8.30 20.65 21.29
C LYS A 124 7.50 21.55 22.22
N PRO A 125 6.55 21.01 23.00
CA PRO A 125 5.63 21.83 23.80
C PRO A 125 6.35 22.67 24.87
N GLN A 126 7.59 22.33 25.21
CA GLN A 126 8.44 23.06 26.14
C GLN A 126 9.05 24.34 25.55
N LEU A 127 8.98 24.54 24.23
CA LEU A 127 9.54 25.71 23.57
C LEU A 127 8.44 26.73 23.25
N PRO A 128 8.72 28.04 23.39
CA PRO A 128 7.78 29.07 22.96
C PRO A 128 7.54 29.00 21.44
N GLN A 129 6.36 29.41 21.00
CA GLN A 129 5.94 29.35 19.60
C GLN A 129 6.88 30.13 18.65
N THR A 130 7.59 31.13 19.18
CA THR A 130 8.57 31.96 18.47
C THR A 130 9.97 31.36 18.41
N SER A 131 10.19 30.14 18.91
CA SER A 131 11.51 29.51 18.87
C SER A 131 12.03 29.36 17.45
N GLU A 132 13.32 29.65 17.24
CA GLU A 132 14.02 29.45 15.97
C GLU A 132 13.89 28.03 15.42
N LYS A 133 13.68 27.03 16.28
CA LYS A 133 13.46 25.63 15.89
C LYS A 133 12.17 25.40 15.11
N TYR A 134 11.26 26.37 15.11
CA TYR A 134 10.01 26.35 14.33
C TYR A 134 10.10 27.22 13.07
N LEU A 135 11.14 28.03 12.91
CA LEU A 135 11.34 28.83 11.71
C LEU A 135 11.68 27.91 10.53
N PRO A 136 11.17 28.18 9.32
CA PRO A 136 11.54 27.42 8.14
C PRO A 136 13.04 27.57 7.87
N TYR A 137 13.69 26.46 7.51
CA TYR A 137 15.12 26.50 7.14
C TYR A 137 15.32 27.39 5.91
N PRO A 138 16.31 28.30 5.92
CA PRO A 138 16.65 29.05 4.73
C PRO A 138 17.10 28.09 3.63
N LEU A 139 16.62 28.33 2.40
CA LEU A 139 17.05 27.55 1.25
C LEU A 139 18.56 27.72 1.05
N PRO A 140 19.31 26.63 0.80
CA PRO A 140 20.75 26.73 0.59
C PRO A 140 21.05 27.56 -0.66
N LYS A 141 22.11 28.37 -0.60
CA LYS A 141 22.52 29.22 -1.74
C LYS A 141 22.87 28.33 -2.95
N PRO A 142 22.42 28.67 -4.17
CA PRO A 142 22.77 27.91 -5.37
C PRO A 142 24.28 27.71 -5.51
N GLY A 143 24.71 26.48 -5.78
CA GLY A 143 26.14 26.14 -5.93
C GLY A 143 26.91 25.96 -4.62
N SER A 144 26.29 26.19 -3.47
CA SER A 144 26.88 25.85 -2.18
C SER A 144 26.94 24.34 -1.96
N ARG A 145 27.86 23.86 -1.11
CA ARG A 145 27.94 22.44 -0.73
C ARG A 145 26.60 21.88 -0.21
N PRO A 146 25.84 22.59 0.65
CA PRO A 146 24.50 22.15 1.03
C PRO A 146 23.50 22.03 -0.12
N ASP A 147 23.52 22.94 -1.10
CA ASP A 147 22.68 22.85 -2.31
C ASP A 147 23.05 21.62 -3.14
N GLN A 148 24.35 21.34 -3.31
CA GLN A 148 24.80 20.15 -4.03
C GLN A 148 24.36 18.84 -3.35
N ILE A 149 24.46 18.77 -2.01
CA ILE A 149 23.97 17.63 -1.24
C ILE A 149 22.45 17.46 -1.42
N LEU A 150 21.68 18.56 -1.34
CA LEU A 150 20.23 18.53 -1.54
C LEU A 150 19.85 18.03 -2.94
N ARG A 151 20.53 18.52 -3.98
CA ARG A 151 20.33 18.08 -5.37
C ARG A 151 20.67 16.60 -5.56
N ASN A 152 21.79 16.15 -5.01
CA ASN A 152 22.19 14.74 -5.06
C ASN A 152 21.17 13.85 -4.35
N ASN A 153 20.73 14.25 -3.16
CA ASN A 153 19.66 13.55 -2.43
C ASN A 153 18.35 13.51 -3.23
N ARG A 154 17.98 14.61 -3.91
CA ARG A 154 16.78 14.63 -4.77
C ARG A 154 16.92 13.67 -5.95
N LYS A 155 18.09 13.63 -6.62
CA LYS A 155 18.37 12.69 -7.70
C LYS A 155 18.27 11.24 -7.22
N MET A 156 18.87 10.91 -6.07
CA MET A 156 18.78 9.57 -5.48
C MET A 156 17.32 9.19 -5.16
N ARG A 157 16.54 10.11 -4.58
CA ARG A 157 15.11 9.85 -4.30
C ARG A 157 14.30 9.55 -5.57
N LEU A 158 14.52 10.32 -6.63
CA LEU A 158 13.84 10.09 -7.91
C LEU A 158 14.22 8.72 -8.50
N PHE A 159 15.49 8.34 -8.43
CA PHE A 159 15.95 7.03 -8.86
C PHE A 159 15.30 5.89 -8.04
N ASP A 160 15.27 6.02 -6.70
CA ASP A 160 14.65 5.04 -5.83
C ASP A 160 13.12 4.93 -6.05
N GLU A 161 12.46 6.05 -6.35
CA GLU A 161 11.02 6.07 -6.70
C GLU A 161 10.77 5.34 -8.02
N GLN A 162 11.59 5.58 -9.04
CA GLN A 162 11.52 4.85 -10.31
C GLN A 162 11.76 3.34 -10.10
N CYS A 163 12.73 2.95 -9.28
CA CYS A 163 12.98 1.55 -8.95
C CYS A 163 11.78 0.93 -8.22
N SER A 164 11.19 1.64 -7.26
CA SER A 164 9.99 1.18 -6.54
C SER A 164 8.79 1.02 -7.46
N ASN A 165 8.62 1.93 -8.42
CA ASN A 165 7.59 1.84 -9.45
C ASN A 165 7.82 0.64 -10.39
N ALA A 166 9.05 0.40 -10.83
CA ALA A 166 9.41 -0.75 -11.65
C ALA A 166 9.10 -2.08 -10.93
N ILE A 167 9.43 -2.19 -9.64
CA ILE A 167 9.04 -3.36 -8.82
C ILE A 167 7.51 -3.48 -8.75
N GLY A 168 6.80 -2.37 -8.60
CA GLY A 168 5.34 -2.33 -8.64
C GLY A 168 4.77 -2.88 -9.95
N GLU A 169 5.37 -2.56 -11.10
CA GLU A 169 4.97 -3.09 -12.40
C GLU A 169 5.28 -4.58 -12.53
N VAL A 170 6.44 -5.06 -12.07
CA VAL A 170 6.76 -6.50 -12.03
C VAL A 170 5.73 -7.27 -11.19
N VAL A 171 5.34 -6.71 -10.04
CA VAL A 171 4.29 -7.29 -9.20
C VAL A 171 2.95 -7.33 -9.95
N LYS A 172 2.55 -6.25 -10.65
CA LYS A 172 1.32 -6.24 -11.46
C LYS A 172 1.36 -7.25 -12.60
N MET A 173 2.51 -7.41 -13.28
CA MET A 173 2.68 -8.41 -14.33
C MET A 173 2.54 -9.83 -13.77
N ALA A 174 3.13 -10.12 -12.61
CA ALA A 174 2.98 -11.41 -11.94
C ALA A 174 1.53 -11.67 -11.51
N GLU A 175 0.85 -10.65 -10.96
CA GLU A 175 -0.58 -10.71 -10.64
C GLU A 175 -1.44 -10.99 -11.88
N GLY A 176 -1.14 -10.35 -13.01
CA GLY A 176 -1.84 -10.56 -14.28
C GLY A 176 -1.64 -11.97 -14.84
N ARG A 177 -0.38 -12.44 -14.85
CA ARG A 177 -0.02 -13.77 -15.38
C ARG A 177 -0.63 -14.91 -14.59
N HIS A 178 -0.59 -14.83 -13.25
CA HIS A 178 -1.07 -15.92 -12.39
C HIS A 178 -2.51 -15.69 -11.89
N GLY A 179 -3.11 -14.54 -12.21
CA GLY A 179 -4.43 -14.18 -11.69
C GLY A 179 -4.47 -14.17 -10.17
N ILE A 180 -3.44 -13.61 -9.50
CA ILE A 180 -3.36 -13.49 -8.04
C ILE A 180 -3.32 -12.02 -7.62
N ILE A 181 -3.39 -11.77 -6.31
CA ILE A 181 -3.22 -10.45 -5.69
C ILE A 181 -2.06 -10.55 -4.71
N LEU A 182 -1.00 -9.79 -4.96
CA LEU A 182 0.18 -9.65 -4.10
C LEU A 182 0.12 -8.35 -3.27
N GLY A 183 -0.84 -7.47 -3.58
CA GLY A 183 -1.15 -6.27 -2.83
C GLY A 183 -0.58 -5.00 -3.45
N ARG A 184 -0.66 -3.88 -2.74
CA ARG A 184 -0.24 -2.56 -3.23
C ARG A 184 0.66 -1.87 -2.21
N LEU A 185 1.79 -1.34 -2.70
CA LEU A 185 2.63 -0.42 -1.95
C LEU A 185 2.01 0.97 -2.02
N HIS A 186 0.96 1.20 -1.22
CA HIS A 186 0.42 2.55 -1.08
C HIS A 186 1.27 3.38 -0.12
N LEU A 187 1.62 4.58 -0.58
CA LEU A 187 1.99 5.69 0.27
C LEU A 187 0.89 6.73 0.18
N LYS A 188 0.69 7.45 1.27
CA LYS A 188 0.04 8.75 1.19
C LYS A 188 1.14 9.68 0.64
N PRO A 189 1.03 10.20 -0.59
CA PRO A 189 1.95 11.22 -1.06
C PRO A 189 1.91 12.38 -0.06
N TRP A 190 3.07 12.92 0.29
CA TRP A 190 3.12 14.14 1.07
C TRP A 190 2.52 15.27 0.22
N LYS A 191 1.50 15.94 0.75
CA LYS A 191 0.66 16.89 -0.01
C LYS A 191 1.35 18.20 -0.40
N HIS A 192 2.63 18.40 -0.08
CA HIS A 192 3.25 19.73 -0.15
C HIS A 192 3.86 20.11 -1.51
N GLU A 193 3.92 19.19 -2.48
CA GLU A 193 4.59 19.43 -3.78
C GLU A 193 3.64 19.61 -4.97
N ARG A 194 2.32 19.80 -4.75
CA ARG A 194 1.36 20.09 -5.85
C ARG A 194 0.84 21.54 -5.86
N SER A 195 1.53 22.44 -5.18
CA SER A 195 1.23 23.87 -5.19
C SER A 195 2.51 24.61 -5.57
N SER A 196 2.92 24.44 -6.81
CA SER A 196 3.93 25.23 -7.52
C SER A 196 3.66 25.06 -9.01
#